data_AF-A0A6P0KQN2-F1
#
_entry.id   AF-A0A6P0KQN2-F1
#
_cell.length_a   1.000
_cell.length_b   1.000
_cell.length_c   1.000
_cell.angle_alpha   90.00
_cell.angle_beta   90.00
_cell.angle_gamma   90.00
#
_symmetry.space_group_name_H-M   'P 1'
#
loop_
_entity.id
_entity.type
_entity.pdbx_description
1 polymer ?
#
loop_
_entity_poly.entity_id
_entity_poly.type
_entity_poly.pdbx_seq_one_letter_code
_entity_poly.pdbx_strand_id
1 'polypeptide(L)'
;MTYISITTDRLELIAGTPELVQSEMTPSRFTALIDAHIPKAWPPEGHHAGTMEFTAQRLREGSDQIGWWCWYFVLLDKRKNERVLIGIGGFKGQATPDGMV
;
A
#
# COMPACT_ATOMS: atom_id res chain seq x y z
N MET A 1 -5.17 1.62 15.14
CA MET A 1 -3.79 1.21 14.78
C MET A 1 -3.16 2.36 14.04
N THR A 2 -2.01 2.86 14.50
CA THR A 2 -1.28 3.92 13.81
C THR A 2 -0.50 3.29 12.67
N TYR A 3 -0.85 3.60 11.42
CA TYR A 3 -0.08 3.19 10.25
C TYR A 3 0.94 4.27 9.90
N ILE A 4 2.06 3.86 9.32
CA ILE A 4 3.03 4.81 8.77
C ILE A 4 2.42 5.39 7.49
N SER A 5 2.29 6.71 7.42
CA SER A 5 1.95 7.41 6.19
C SER A 5 2.81 8.65 5.99
N ILE A 6 2.98 9.03 4.72
CA ILE A 6 3.68 10.24 4.29
C ILE A 6 2.69 11.07 3.49
N THR A 7 2.40 12.28 3.95
CA THR A 7 1.49 13.19 3.26
C THR A 7 2.25 14.28 2.54
N THR A 8 1.82 14.57 1.31
CA THR A 8 2.26 15.68 0.48
C THR A 8 1.06 16.55 0.12
N ASP A 9 1.26 17.62 -0.64
CA ASP A 9 0.17 18.49 -1.06
C ASP A 9 -0.95 17.79 -1.84
N ARG A 10 -0.63 16.70 -2.55
CA ARG A 10 -1.54 16.00 -3.46
C ARG A 10 -1.71 14.52 -3.15
N LEU A 11 -0.79 13.91 -2.40
CA LEU A 11 -0.76 12.47 -2.18
C LEU A 11 -0.63 12.15 -0.70
N GLU A 12 -1.27 11.08 -0.28
CA GLU A 12 -0.93 10.32 0.91
C GLU A 12 -0.35 8.97 0.47
N LEU A 13 0.85 8.65 0.96
CA LEU A 13 1.48 7.37 0.76
C LEU A 13 1.30 6.58 2.05
N ILE A 14 0.56 5.47 1.99
CA ILE A 14 0.26 4.63 3.15
C ILE A 14 1.14 3.38 3.08
N ALA A 15 1.96 3.16 4.10
CA ALA A 15 2.79 1.96 4.16
C ALA A 15 1.91 0.72 4.31
N GLY A 16 2.18 -0.30 3.50
CA GLY A 16 1.51 -1.59 3.59
C GLY A 16 1.77 -2.27 4.93
N THR A 17 0.71 -2.83 5.51
CA THR A 17 0.79 -3.77 6.64
C THR A 17 0.38 -5.16 6.17
N PRO A 18 0.73 -6.24 6.90
CA PRO A 18 0.27 -7.58 6.53
C PRO A 18 -1.25 -7.66 6.36
N GLU A 19 -2.00 -6.98 7.24
CA GLU A 19 -3.45 -6.94 7.20
C GLU A 19 -3.98 -6.17 5.99
N LEU A 20 -3.42 -4.98 5.70
CA LEU A 20 -3.85 -4.15 4.59
C LEU A 20 -3.62 -4.86 3.25
N VAL A 21 -2.44 -5.46 3.05
CA VAL A 21 -2.12 -6.19 1.81
C VAL A 21 -3.01 -7.42 1.63
N GLN A 22 -3.23 -8.21 2.68
CA GLN A 22 -4.13 -9.36 2.58
C GLN A 22 -5.58 -8.95 2.30
N SER A 23 -5.99 -7.78 2.80
CA SER A 23 -7.35 -7.31 2.60
C SER A 23 -7.69 -7.03 1.14
N GLU A 24 -6.70 -6.79 0.27
CA GLU A 24 -6.88 -6.58 -1.18
C GLU A 24 -7.66 -7.72 -1.86
N MET A 25 -7.57 -8.94 -1.32
CA MET A 25 -8.33 -10.11 -1.76
C MET A 25 -9.83 -10.01 -1.46
N THR A 26 -10.25 -9.06 -0.63
CA THR A 26 -11.63 -8.81 -0.21
C THR A 26 -11.96 -7.32 -0.39
N PRO A 27 -12.54 -6.90 -1.54
CA PRO A 27 -12.69 -5.49 -1.90
C PRO A 27 -13.36 -4.61 -0.85
N SER A 28 -14.38 -5.12 -0.16
CA SER A 28 -15.08 -4.39 0.92
C SER A 28 -14.18 -4.13 2.13
N ARG A 29 -13.38 -5.11 2.53
CA ARG A 29 -12.41 -4.98 3.64
C ARG A 29 -11.28 -4.03 3.24
N PHE A 30 -10.75 -4.18 2.03
CA PHE A 30 -9.69 -3.29 1.54
C PHE A 30 -10.16 -1.84 1.50
N THR A 31 -11.36 -1.58 0.96
CA THR A 31 -11.97 -0.25 0.93
C THR A 31 -12.08 0.36 2.33
N ALA A 32 -12.55 -0.43 3.32
CA ALA A 32 -12.68 0.03 4.70
C ALA A 32 -11.34 0.33 5.38
N LEU A 33 -10.28 -0.43 5.05
CA LEU A 33 -8.96 -0.25 5.65
C LEU A 33 -8.14 0.86 4.99
N ILE A 34 -8.22 0.99 3.67
CA ILE A 34 -7.50 2.04 2.92
C ILE A 34 -8.20 3.40 3.03
N ASP A 35 -9.51 3.39 3.29
CA ASP A 35 -10.38 4.57 3.41
C ASP A 35 -10.29 5.50 2.16
N ALA A 36 -10.14 4.89 0.99
CA ALA A 36 -10.07 5.58 -0.28
C ALA A 36 -10.97 4.89 -1.31
N HIS A 37 -11.47 5.67 -2.27
CA HIS A 37 -12.15 5.13 -3.43
C HIS A 37 -11.18 4.26 -4.24
N ILE A 38 -11.59 3.03 -4.51
CA ILE A 38 -10.84 2.07 -5.30
C ILE A 38 -11.40 2.06 -6.72
N PRO A 39 -10.61 2.45 -7.74
CA PRO A 39 -11.05 2.39 -9.14
C PRO A 39 -11.33 0.94 -9.57
N LYS A 40 -12.27 0.76 -10.52
CA LYS A 40 -12.57 -0.56 -11.10
C LYS A 40 -11.37 -1.27 -11.74
N ALA A 41 -10.37 -0.51 -12.16
CA ALA A 41 -9.13 -1.02 -12.75
C ALA A 41 -8.13 -1.53 -11.71
N TRP A 42 -8.47 -1.53 -10.41
CA TRP A 42 -7.66 -2.12 -9.35
C TRP A 42 -7.92 -3.63 -9.24
N PRO A 43 -6.89 -4.46 -9.00
CA PRO A 43 -5.48 -4.12 -8.85
C PRO A 43 -4.77 -3.79 -10.17
N PRO A 44 -3.65 -3.02 -10.14
CA PRO A 44 -2.84 -2.77 -11.33
C PRO A 44 -2.34 -4.06 -11.98
N GLU A 45 -2.05 -4.00 -13.27
CA GLU A 45 -1.48 -5.15 -14.01
C GLU A 45 -0.22 -5.68 -13.33
N GLY A 46 -0.12 -7.01 -13.18
CA GLY A 46 0.99 -7.67 -12.48
C GLY A 46 0.88 -7.71 -10.94
N HIS A 47 -0.05 -6.97 -10.34
CA HIS A 47 -0.36 -7.08 -8.90
C HIS A 47 -1.48 -8.09 -8.67
N HIS A 48 -1.12 -9.36 -8.64
CA HIS A 48 -2.06 -10.49 -8.44
C HIS A 48 -1.96 -11.08 -7.03
N ALA A 49 -2.86 -12.01 -6.70
CA ALA A 49 -2.93 -12.68 -5.39
C ALA A 49 -1.56 -13.19 -4.90
N GLY A 50 -0.77 -13.85 -5.76
CA GLY A 50 0.57 -14.32 -5.40
C GLY A 50 1.53 -13.20 -4.97
N THR A 51 1.46 -12.02 -5.59
CA THR A 51 2.26 -10.84 -5.22
C THR A 51 1.81 -10.28 -3.87
N MET A 52 0.49 -10.23 -3.64
CA MET A 52 -0.10 -9.82 -2.36
C MET A 52 0.31 -10.77 -1.23
N GLU A 53 0.22 -12.08 -1.44
CA GLU A 53 0.59 -13.10 -0.46
C GLU A 53 2.10 -13.05 -0.12
N PHE A 54 2.95 -12.96 -1.14
CA PHE A 54 4.40 -12.80 -0.95
C PHE A 54 4.71 -11.54 -0.14
N THR A 55 4.12 -10.40 -0.51
CA THR A 55 4.36 -9.13 0.18
C THR A 55 3.86 -9.18 1.62
N ALA A 56 2.67 -9.74 1.85
CA ALA A 56 2.15 -9.93 3.20
C ALA A 56 3.05 -10.87 4.03
N GLN A 57 3.62 -11.92 3.43
CA GLN A 57 4.59 -12.79 4.11
C GLN A 57 5.83 -12.01 4.54
N ARG A 58 6.42 -11.21 3.65
CA ARG A 58 7.58 -10.36 3.97
C ARG A 58 7.28 -9.37 5.09
N LEU A 59 6.13 -8.71 5.04
CA LEU A 59 5.70 -7.78 6.09
C LEU A 59 5.45 -8.47 7.45
N ARG A 60 5.23 -9.79 7.49
CA ARG A 60 5.12 -10.56 8.76
C ARG A 60 6.47 -10.93 9.36
N GLU A 61 7.57 -10.81 8.62
CA GLU A 61 8.92 -11.14 9.12
C GLU A 61 9.36 -10.17 10.24
N GLY A 62 8.83 -8.94 10.25
CA GLY A 62 9.06 -7.98 11.33
C GLY A 62 8.44 -6.62 11.05
N SER A 63 8.25 -5.80 12.10
CA SER A 63 7.73 -4.43 11.94
C SER A 63 8.68 -3.50 11.20
N ASP A 64 9.97 -3.84 11.18
CA ASP A 64 11.03 -3.16 10.44
C ASP A 64 10.94 -3.36 8.92
N GLN A 65 10.09 -4.28 8.46
CA GLN A 65 9.76 -4.50 7.06
C GLN A 65 8.73 -3.49 6.53
N ILE A 66 7.94 -2.86 7.41
CA ILE A 66 6.93 -1.87 7.04
C ILE A 66 7.65 -0.64 6.48
N GLY A 67 7.15 -0.12 5.36
CA GLY A 67 7.74 1.01 4.64
C GLY A 67 8.77 0.63 3.58
N TRP A 68 9.03 -0.67 3.38
CA TRP A 68 9.88 -1.15 2.29
C TRP A 68 9.07 -1.79 1.17
N TRP A 69 8.34 -2.87 1.47
CA TRP A 69 7.77 -3.76 0.45
C TRP A 69 6.59 -3.19 -0.34
N CYS A 70 5.76 -2.35 0.29
CA CYS A 70 4.52 -1.87 -0.30
C CYS A 70 4.11 -0.53 0.28
N TRP A 71 3.67 0.35 -0.60
CA TRP A 71 3.07 1.64 -0.33
C TRP A 71 1.89 1.82 -1.27
N TYR A 72 0.75 2.25 -0.73
CA TYR A 72 -0.41 2.64 -1.50
C TYR A 72 -0.41 4.15 -1.70
N PHE A 73 -0.57 4.59 -2.95
CA PHE A 73 -0.57 5.99 -3.33
C PHE A 73 -2.01 6.47 -3.46
N VAL A 74 -2.43 7.30 -2.51
CA VAL A 74 -3.77 7.87 -2.47
C VAL A 74 -3.70 9.31 -2.93
N LEU A 75 -4.42 9.65 -4.00
CA LEU A 75 -4.67 11.02 -4.42
C LEU A 75 -5.63 11.69 -3.45
N LEU A 76 -5.22 12.87 -2.96
CA LEU A 76 -6.05 13.77 -2.18
C LEU A 76 -6.66 14.81 -3.14
N ASP A 77 -7.82 14.51 -3.71
CA ASP A 77 -8.53 15.43 -4.59
C ASP A 77 -9.25 16.50 -3.77
N LYS A 78 -8.55 17.62 -3.52
CA LYS A 78 -9.08 18.77 -2.78
C LYS A 78 -10.29 19.43 -3.45
N ARG A 79 -10.48 19.29 -4.77
CA ARG A 79 -11.60 19.92 -5.48
C ARG A 79 -12.89 19.14 -5.27
N LYS A 80 -12.78 17.81 -5.27
CA LYS A 80 -13.93 16.91 -5.04
C LYS A 80 -14.10 16.52 -3.58
N ASN A 81 -13.12 16.84 -2.73
CA ASN A 81 -13.04 16.36 -1.36
C ASN A 81 -13.07 14.82 -1.28
N GLU A 82 -12.29 14.18 -2.16
CA GLU A 82 -12.24 12.72 -2.33
C GLU A 82 -10.81 12.19 -2.12
N ARG A 83 -10.71 10.95 -1.61
CA ARG A 83 -9.48 10.16 -1.56
C ARG A 83 -9.59 9.06 -2.60
N VAL A 84 -8.62 8.95 -3.52
CA VAL A 84 -8.65 7.96 -4.60
C VAL A 84 -7.36 7.16 -4.61
N LEU A 85 -7.45 5.83 -4.56
CA LEU A 85 -6.29 4.96 -4.72
C LEU A 85 -5.84 4.99 -6.18
N ILE A 86 -4.64 5.51 -6.44
CA ILE A 86 -4.13 5.73 -7.80
C ILE A 86 -2.86 4.95 -8.13
N GLY A 87 -2.27 4.26 -7.14
CA GLY A 87 -1.07 3.48 -7.39
C GLY A 87 -0.63 2.65 -6.21
N ILE A 88 0.28 1.73 -6.50
CA ILE A 88 1.03 0.93 -5.54
C ILE A 88 2.50 0.99 -5.95
N GLY A 89 3.40 0.97 -4.98
CA GLY A 89 4.82 0.93 -5.24
C GLY A 89 5.59 0.52 -4.00
N GLY A 90 6.89 0.32 -4.14
CA GLY A 90 7.74 -0.06 -3.03
C GLY A 90 9.13 -0.43 -3.50
N PHE A 91 9.90 -0.93 -2.55
CA PHE A 91 11.21 -1.50 -2.73
C PHE A 91 11.13 -3.02 -2.62
N LYS A 92 12.22 -3.71 -2.92
CA LYS A 92 12.30 -5.19 -2.86
C LYS A 92 12.81 -5.70 -1.51
N GLY A 93 12.77 -4.85 -0.48
CA GLY A 93 13.23 -5.15 0.86
C GLY A 93 13.87 -3.94 1.52
N GLN A 94 14.36 -4.16 2.73
CA GLN A 94 15.25 -3.20 3.39
C GLN A 94 16.51 -2.99 2.56
N ALA A 95 17.02 -1.76 2.58
CA ALA A 95 18.29 -1.47 1.94
C ALA A 95 19.42 -2.27 2.62
N THR A 96 20.32 -2.84 1.81
CA THR A 96 21.61 -3.33 2.27
C THR A 96 22.47 -2.17 2.80
N PRO A 97 23.56 -2.43 3.55
CA PRO A 97 24.42 -1.36 4.07
C PRO A 97 25.01 -0.42 3.00
N ASP A 98 25.15 -0.90 1.77
CA ASP A 98 25.58 -0.13 0.60
C ASP A 98 24.41 0.54 -0.17
N GLY A 99 23.17 0.42 0.32
CA GLY A 99 22.00 1.15 -0.18
C GLY A 99 21.19 0.47 -1.27
N MET A 100 21.39 -0.82 -1.52
CA MET A 100 20.71 -1.58 -2.57
C MET A 100 19.44 -2.26 -2.05
N VAL A 101 18.43 -2.41 -2.90
CA VAL A 101 17.12 -3.06 -2.59
C VAL A 101 16.75 -4.13 -3.59
#